data_AF-A0A959NE68-F1
#
_entry.id   AF-A0A959NE68-F1
#
_cell.length_a   1.000
_cell.length_b   1.000
_cell.length_c   1.000
_cell.angle_alpha   90.00
_cell.angle_beta   90.00
_cell.angle_gamma   90.00
#
_symmetry.space_group_name_H-M   'P 1'
#
loop_
_entity.id
_entity.type
_entity.pdbx_description
1 polymer ?
#
loop_
_entity_poly.entity_id
_entity_poly.type
_entity_poly.pdbx_seq_one_letter_code
_entity_poly.pdbx_strand_id
1 'polypeptide(L)'
;DGKAYVDDQSADLISEQRGVPTRPGIDSPFRNRSVEENLGLFERMKAGEFPNGTHVLRAKIDMASPNMHMRDPVLYRIMHSKHHRTGDKWCIYPMYDFAHGQSDYLEGITHSICTLEFEIHRPLYDWFLDQLIDTDYRPRQHEFARLNLSYTVMSKRKLLELVTEKYVSGWDDPRMPTISGLRRRGYTPEAIRNFADRVGV
;
A
#
# COMPACT_ATOMS: atom_id res chain seq x y z
N ASP A 1 14.97 -18.06 2.59
CA ASP A 1 13.83 -19.00 2.46
C ASP A 1 13.19 -19.09 1.07
N GLY A 2 13.71 -18.42 0.03
CA GLY A 2 13.17 -18.56 -1.34
C GLY A 2 11.78 -17.96 -1.58
N LYS A 3 11.28 -17.15 -0.63
CA LYS A 3 9.95 -16.52 -0.62
C LYS A 3 9.86 -15.19 -1.37
N ALA A 4 10.96 -14.72 -1.94
CA ALA A 4 11.00 -13.52 -2.77
C ALA A 4 12.06 -13.67 -3.86
N TYR A 5 11.89 -12.93 -4.95
CA TYR A 5 12.82 -12.89 -6.08
C TYR A 5 12.82 -11.51 -6.74
N VAL A 6 13.92 -11.15 -7.39
CA VAL A 6 14.01 -9.94 -8.21
C VAL A 6 13.48 -10.27 -9.60
N ASP A 7 12.58 -9.43 -10.10
CA ASP A 7 11.97 -9.53 -11.42
C ASP A 7 12.42 -8.35 -12.29
N ASP A 8 12.89 -8.64 -13.50
CA ASP A 8 13.44 -7.66 -14.45
C ASP A 8 12.43 -7.28 -15.53
N GLN A 9 11.22 -7.84 -15.45
CA GLN A 9 10.16 -7.53 -16.40
C GLN A 9 9.62 -6.12 -16.19
N SER A 10 9.17 -5.52 -17.29
CA SER A 10 8.47 -4.23 -17.22
C SER A 10 7.17 -4.36 -16.41
N ALA A 11 6.74 -3.24 -15.83
CA ALA A 11 5.48 -3.18 -15.08
C ALA A 11 4.28 -3.65 -15.93
N ASP A 12 4.28 -3.33 -17.24
CA ASP A 12 3.23 -3.73 -18.17
C ASP A 12 3.19 -5.25 -18.35
N LEU A 13 4.35 -5.89 -18.53
CA LEU A 13 4.44 -7.33 -18.71
C LEU A 13 4.07 -8.07 -17.42
N ILE A 14 4.49 -7.55 -16.25
CA ILE A 14 4.06 -8.08 -14.94
C ILE A 14 2.54 -7.99 -14.81
N SER A 15 1.93 -6.89 -15.22
CA SER A 15 0.48 -6.70 -15.18
C SER A 15 -0.25 -7.66 -16.11
N GLU A 16 0.26 -7.86 -17.33
CA GLU A 16 -0.30 -8.79 -18.31
C GLU A 16 -0.23 -10.24 -17.80
N GLN A 17 0.93 -10.65 -17.28
CA GLN A 17 1.17 -11.99 -16.76
C GLN A 17 0.41 -12.27 -15.46
N ARG A 18 0.04 -11.24 -14.69
CA ARG A 18 -0.86 -11.42 -13.54
C ARG A 18 -2.22 -11.97 -13.95
N GLY A 19 -2.61 -11.78 -15.21
CA GLY A 19 -3.87 -12.26 -15.76
C GLY A 19 -5.08 -11.51 -15.22
N VAL A 20 -6.22 -12.17 -15.21
CA VAL A 20 -7.52 -11.64 -14.75
C VAL A 20 -8.14 -12.61 -13.75
N PRO A 21 -9.20 -12.26 -13.01
CA PRO A 21 -9.80 -13.19 -12.03
C PRO A 21 -10.20 -14.55 -12.63
N THR A 22 -10.59 -14.58 -13.90
CA THR A 22 -11.02 -15.79 -14.61
C THR A 22 -9.90 -16.60 -15.27
N ARG A 23 -8.65 -16.10 -15.28
CA ARG A 23 -7.50 -16.78 -15.91
C ARG A 23 -6.29 -16.74 -14.97
N PRO A 24 -5.63 -17.88 -14.68
CA PRO A 24 -4.45 -17.87 -13.83
C PRO A 24 -3.34 -17.01 -14.44
N GLY A 25 -2.46 -16.50 -13.58
CA GLY A 25 -1.27 -15.80 -14.00
C GLY A 25 -0.22 -16.75 -14.56
N ILE A 26 0.82 -16.17 -15.17
CA ILE A 26 1.96 -16.90 -15.74
C ILE A 26 3.20 -16.52 -14.94
N ASP A 27 3.99 -17.52 -14.54
CA ASP A 27 5.24 -17.30 -13.81
C ASP A 27 6.22 -16.45 -14.64
N SER A 28 6.89 -15.51 -13.95
CA SER A 28 8.01 -14.77 -14.52
C SER A 28 9.15 -15.73 -14.90
N PRO A 29 9.87 -15.50 -16.01
CA PRO A 29 11.09 -16.27 -16.32
C PRO A 29 12.17 -16.10 -15.24
N PHE A 30 12.10 -15.04 -14.43
CA PHE A 30 13.05 -14.75 -13.35
C PHE A 30 12.60 -15.33 -11.99
N ARG A 31 11.43 -15.97 -11.91
CA ARG A 31 10.86 -16.48 -10.66
C ARG A 31 11.76 -17.51 -9.97
N ASN A 32 12.51 -18.29 -10.72
CA ASN A 32 13.34 -19.40 -10.22
C ASN A 32 14.84 -19.08 -10.13
N ARG A 33 15.22 -17.79 -10.11
CA ARG A 33 16.58 -17.35 -9.78
C ARG A 33 17.07 -17.95 -8.46
N SER A 34 18.37 -18.18 -8.35
CA SER A 34 18.96 -18.67 -7.11
C SER A 34 18.87 -17.62 -5.99
N VAL A 35 19.03 -18.05 -4.74
CA VAL A 35 19.01 -17.12 -3.60
C VAL A 35 20.15 -16.11 -3.71
N GLU A 36 21.33 -16.57 -4.12
CA GLU A 36 22.54 -15.77 -4.27
C GLU A 36 22.37 -14.70 -5.34
N GLU A 37 21.78 -15.07 -6.49
CA GLU A 37 21.49 -14.12 -7.56
C GLU A 37 20.51 -13.03 -7.10
N ASN A 38 19.42 -13.43 -6.42
CA ASN A 38 18.44 -12.48 -5.90
C ASN A 38 19.02 -11.52 -4.87
N LEU A 39 19.84 -12.02 -3.94
CA LEU A 39 20.51 -11.18 -2.94
C LEU A 39 21.48 -10.19 -3.60
N GLY A 40 22.27 -10.65 -4.57
CA GLY A 40 23.19 -9.79 -5.32
C GLY A 40 22.45 -8.69 -6.09
N LEU A 41 21.38 -9.03 -6.80
CA LEU A 41 20.57 -8.04 -7.52
C LEU A 41 19.90 -7.05 -6.56
N PHE A 42 19.33 -7.51 -5.45
CA PHE A 42 18.63 -6.64 -4.52
C PHE A 42 19.56 -5.64 -3.82
N GLU A 43 20.78 -6.03 -3.46
CA GLU A 43 21.77 -5.08 -2.90
C GLU A 43 22.19 -4.04 -3.95
N ARG A 44 22.32 -4.42 -5.22
CA ARG A 44 22.59 -3.49 -6.33
C ARG A 44 21.43 -2.54 -6.61
N MET A 45 20.18 -3.02 -6.47
CA MET A 45 18.99 -2.15 -6.51
C MET A 45 19.04 -1.09 -5.41
N LYS A 46 19.41 -1.49 -4.19
CA LYS A 46 19.57 -0.60 -3.03
C LYS A 46 20.75 0.36 -3.19
N ALA A 47 21.82 -0.06 -3.86
CA ALA A 47 22.98 0.77 -4.19
C ALA A 47 22.70 1.80 -5.31
N GLY A 48 21.53 1.72 -5.97
CA GLY A 48 21.11 2.66 -6.99
C GLY A 48 21.75 2.42 -8.37
N GLU A 49 22.28 1.23 -8.63
CA GLU A 49 22.93 0.88 -9.89
C GLU A 49 21.96 0.81 -11.09
N PHE A 50 20.65 0.74 -10.81
CA PHE A 50 19.62 0.51 -11.81
C PHE A 50 18.64 1.69 -11.91
N PRO A 51 18.13 2.01 -13.12
CA PRO A 51 17.13 3.06 -13.29
C PRO A 51 15.74 2.63 -12.83
N ASN A 52 14.84 3.60 -12.64
CA ASN A 52 13.46 3.36 -12.23
C ASN A 52 12.76 2.35 -13.16
N GLY A 53 12.05 1.38 -12.58
CA GLY A 53 11.21 0.42 -13.31
C GLY A 53 11.94 -0.73 -14.00
N THR A 54 13.27 -0.82 -13.88
CA THR A 54 14.04 -1.94 -14.46
C THR A 54 14.02 -3.20 -13.62
N HIS A 55 13.93 -3.06 -12.29
CA HIS A 55 13.86 -4.18 -11.36
C HIS A 55 12.85 -3.89 -10.26
N VAL A 56 12.18 -4.95 -9.81
CA VAL A 56 11.33 -4.97 -8.63
C VAL A 56 11.61 -6.22 -7.81
N LEU A 57 11.50 -6.13 -6.49
CA LEU A 57 11.47 -7.32 -5.63
C LEU A 57 10.02 -7.78 -5.53
N ARG A 58 9.74 -9.06 -5.81
CA ARG A 58 8.40 -9.65 -5.71
C ARG A 58 8.39 -10.77 -4.68
N ALA A 59 7.28 -10.93 -3.96
CA ALA A 59 7.04 -12.14 -3.18
C ALA A 59 6.79 -13.31 -4.13
N LYS A 60 7.21 -14.50 -3.70
CA LYS A 60 6.96 -15.77 -4.39
C LYS A 60 5.85 -16.52 -3.64
N ILE A 61 4.63 -16.34 -4.12
CA ILE A 61 3.40 -16.87 -3.52
C ILE A 61 2.75 -17.85 -4.52
N ASP A 62 1.66 -17.46 -5.18
CA ASP A 62 0.90 -18.32 -6.09
C ASP A 62 0.30 -17.49 -7.24
N MET A 63 0.87 -17.67 -8.43
CA MET A 63 0.38 -17.01 -9.65
C MET A 63 -1.00 -17.53 -10.11
N ALA A 64 -1.45 -18.69 -9.63
CA ALA A 64 -2.77 -19.25 -9.93
C ALA A 64 -3.85 -18.86 -8.91
N SER A 65 -3.49 -18.13 -7.85
CA SER A 65 -4.43 -17.75 -6.78
C SER A 65 -5.68 -17.03 -7.33
N PRO A 66 -6.89 -17.34 -6.81
CA PRO A 66 -8.10 -16.60 -7.16
C PRO A 66 -8.05 -15.15 -6.65
N ASN A 67 -7.32 -14.90 -5.56
CA ASN A 67 -7.02 -13.54 -5.09
C ASN A 67 -5.81 -13.00 -5.87
N MET A 68 -6.05 -11.97 -6.68
CA MET A 68 -5.02 -11.33 -7.51
C MET A 68 -3.88 -10.68 -6.69
N HIS A 69 -4.13 -10.30 -5.43
CA HIS A 69 -3.09 -9.74 -4.57
C HIS A 69 -2.04 -10.78 -4.15
N MET A 70 -2.42 -12.06 -4.16
CA MET A 70 -1.51 -13.17 -3.86
C MET A 70 -0.69 -13.62 -5.08
N ARG A 71 -0.90 -13.01 -6.26
CA ARG A 71 -0.15 -13.33 -7.49
C ARG A 71 1.17 -12.57 -7.53
N ASP A 72 2.13 -13.08 -6.78
CA ASP A 72 3.50 -12.58 -6.64
C ASP A 72 3.56 -11.03 -6.56
N PRO A 73 3.03 -10.42 -5.49
CA PRO A 73 2.97 -8.97 -5.35
C PRO A 73 4.36 -8.35 -5.24
N VAL A 74 4.48 -7.09 -5.68
CA VAL A 74 5.71 -6.31 -5.57
C VAL A 74 5.92 -5.88 -4.11
N LEU A 75 7.12 -6.10 -3.60
CA LEU A 75 7.56 -5.72 -2.26
C LEU A 75 8.34 -4.41 -2.28
N TYR A 76 9.28 -4.27 -3.22
CA TYR A 76 10.09 -3.08 -3.41
C TYR A 76 10.15 -2.67 -4.88
N ARG A 77 10.19 -1.36 -5.11
CA ARG A 77 10.46 -0.76 -6.42
C ARG A 77 11.58 0.25 -6.33
N ILE A 78 12.31 0.43 -7.43
CA ILE A 78 13.28 1.51 -7.57
C ILE A 78 12.54 2.82 -7.84
N MET A 79 12.88 3.86 -7.08
CA MET A 79 12.43 5.22 -7.25
C MET A 79 13.54 6.18 -6.82
N HIS A 80 14.24 6.76 -7.79
CA HIS A 80 15.21 7.84 -7.58
C HIS A 80 14.49 9.17 -7.30
N SER A 81 13.96 9.30 -6.09
CA SER A 81 13.29 10.51 -5.60
C SER A 81 13.67 10.78 -4.15
N LYS A 82 13.83 12.06 -3.80
CA LYS A 82 14.19 12.48 -2.46
C LYS A 82 13.02 12.27 -1.50
N HIS A 83 13.23 11.47 -0.46
CA HIS A 83 12.21 11.27 0.56
C HIS A 83 12.24 12.38 1.61
N HIS A 84 11.07 12.88 2.00
CA HIS A 84 10.95 14.04 2.90
C HIS A 84 11.57 13.82 4.30
N ARG A 85 11.72 12.57 4.78
CA ARG A 85 12.36 12.25 6.08
C ARG A 85 13.77 11.68 5.96
N THR A 86 14.02 10.86 4.94
CA THR A 86 15.27 10.08 4.80
C THR A 86 16.19 10.64 3.73
N GLY A 87 15.81 11.75 3.08
CA GLY A 87 16.57 12.37 2.00
C GLY A 87 16.83 11.39 0.88
N ASP A 88 18.08 11.34 0.45
CA ASP A 88 18.58 10.52 -0.67
C ASP A 88 19.21 9.20 -0.19
N LYS A 89 18.96 8.80 1.07
CA LYS A 89 19.52 7.57 1.66
C LYS A 89 19.04 6.29 0.96
N TRP A 90 17.85 6.32 0.36
CA TRP A 90 17.21 5.17 -0.25
C TRP A 90 16.76 5.49 -1.67
N CYS A 91 17.02 4.59 -2.60
CA CYS A 91 16.48 4.61 -3.97
C CYS A 91 15.52 3.44 -4.23
N ILE A 92 15.29 2.58 -3.24
CA ILE A 92 14.26 1.54 -3.25
C ILE A 92 13.25 1.80 -2.14
N TYR A 93 11.98 1.66 -2.46
CA TYR A 93 10.89 1.96 -1.53
C TYR A 93 9.92 0.78 -1.44
N PRO A 94 9.48 0.43 -0.22
CA PRO A 94 8.56 -0.66 -0.03
C PRO A 94 7.16 -0.30 -0.55
N MET A 95 6.42 -1.31 -0.99
CA MET A 95 5.00 -1.20 -1.30
C MET A 95 4.17 -1.22 -0.02
N TYR A 96 2.96 -0.66 -0.08
CA TYR A 96 2.05 -0.55 1.06
C TYR A 96 1.79 -1.90 1.75
N ASP A 97 1.39 -2.92 0.97
CA ASP A 97 1.02 -4.24 1.52
C ASP A 97 2.17 -4.91 2.28
N PHE A 98 3.41 -4.70 1.83
CA PHE A 98 4.58 -5.15 2.55
C PHE A 98 4.74 -4.30 3.83
N ALA A 99 4.98 -2.99 3.70
CA ALA A 99 5.30 -2.13 4.84
C ALA A 99 4.26 -2.13 5.99
N HIS A 100 2.96 -2.20 5.68
CA HIS A 100 1.90 -2.03 6.68
C HIS A 100 1.93 -3.14 7.75
N GLY A 101 1.87 -4.41 7.37
CA GLY A 101 1.86 -5.53 8.33
C GLY A 101 3.15 -5.63 9.15
N GLN A 102 4.28 -5.31 8.54
CA GLN A 102 5.56 -5.23 9.26
C GLN A 102 5.55 -4.14 10.32
N SER A 103 5.00 -2.97 9.98
CA SER A 103 4.91 -1.85 10.92
C SER A 103 4.00 -2.20 12.09
N ASP A 104 2.83 -2.79 11.83
CA ASP A 104 1.91 -3.23 12.88
C ASP A 104 2.56 -4.23 13.85
N TYR A 105 3.29 -5.22 13.32
CA TYR A 105 4.01 -6.19 14.15
C TYR A 105 5.09 -5.53 15.01
N LEU A 106 5.95 -4.70 14.39
CA LEU A 106 7.05 -4.02 15.07
C LEU A 106 6.58 -3.00 16.12
N GLU A 107 5.42 -2.38 15.91
CA GLU A 107 4.85 -1.38 16.82
C GLU A 107 3.96 -2.00 17.92
N GLY A 108 3.71 -3.31 17.90
CA GLY A 108 2.88 -3.96 18.93
C GLY A 108 1.37 -3.73 18.76
N ILE A 109 0.91 -3.43 17.54
CA ILE A 109 -0.51 -3.26 17.21
C ILE A 109 -1.29 -4.57 17.39
N THR A 110 -2.33 -4.57 18.22
CA THR A 110 -3.18 -5.77 18.36
C THR A 110 -4.28 -5.82 17.29
N HIS A 111 -4.89 -4.68 16.99
CA HIS A 111 -6.01 -4.54 16.06
C HIS A 111 -5.69 -3.45 15.04
N SER A 112 -5.39 -3.86 13.81
CA SER A 112 -5.13 -2.97 12.68
C SER A 112 -6.46 -2.65 12.00
N ILE A 113 -6.99 -1.46 12.24
CA ILE A 113 -8.32 -1.06 11.80
C ILE A 113 -8.22 -0.26 10.50
N CYS A 114 -8.80 -0.77 9.40
CA CYS A 114 -8.76 -0.13 8.08
C CYS A 114 -10.12 -0.20 7.38
N THR A 115 -10.23 0.31 6.14
CA THR A 115 -11.51 0.33 5.41
C THR A 115 -11.70 -0.91 4.53
N LEU A 116 -12.96 -1.24 4.21
CA LEU A 116 -13.36 -2.44 3.44
C LEU A 116 -12.57 -2.68 2.14
N GLU A 117 -12.01 -1.65 1.51
CA GLU A 117 -11.19 -1.85 0.29
C GLU A 117 -9.95 -2.72 0.54
N PHE A 118 -9.50 -2.86 1.79
CA PHE A 118 -8.35 -3.67 2.17
C PHE A 118 -8.71 -5.08 2.63
N GLU A 119 -9.99 -5.48 2.60
CA GLU A 119 -10.40 -6.83 2.96
C GLU A 119 -9.72 -7.88 2.06
N ILE A 120 -9.68 -7.62 0.75
CA ILE A 120 -9.02 -8.49 -0.23
C ILE A 120 -7.50 -8.51 -0.09
N HIS A 121 -6.92 -7.55 0.63
CA HIS A 121 -5.49 -7.47 0.93
C HIS A 121 -5.14 -8.25 2.21
N ARG A 122 -6.10 -8.53 3.10
CA ARG A 122 -5.87 -9.25 4.37
C ARG A 122 -5.16 -10.59 4.21
N PRO A 123 -5.47 -11.46 3.21
CA PRO A 123 -4.73 -12.69 3.03
C PRO A 123 -3.23 -12.47 2.76
N LEU A 124 -2.89 -11.37 2.07
CA LEU A 124 -1.50 -11.01 1.79
C LEU A 124 -0.81 -10.43 3.03
N TYR A 125 -1.52 -9.60 3.79
CA TYR A 125 -1.09 -9.13 5.10
C TYR A 125 -0.72 -10.31 6.02
N ASP A 126 -1.62 -11.29 6.12
CA ASP A 126 -1.41 -12.48 6.93
C ASP A 126 -0.22 -13.30 6.42
N TRP A 127 -0.09 -13.47 5.10
CA TRP A 127 1.03 -14.19 4.50
C TRP A 127 2.39 -13.57 4.84
N PHE A 128 2.49 -12.23 4.84
CA PHE A 128 3.72 -11.55 5.22
C PHE A 128 4.07 -11.76 6.68
N LEU A 129 3.08 -11.69 7.58
CA LEU A 129 3.28 -11.96 9.00
C LEU A 129 3.72 -13.39 9.26
N ASP A 130 3.21 -14.37 8.51
CA ASP A 130 3.63 -15.77 8.63
C ASP A 130 5.13 -15.96 8.32
N GLN A 131 5.77 -15.03 7.62
CA GLN A 131 7.21 -15.09 7.33
C GLN A 131 8.08 -14.39 8.39
N LEU A 132 7.46 -13.70 9.36
CA LEU A 132 8.17 -12.81 10.31
C LEU A 132 7.92 -13.17 11.76
N ILE A 133 6.71 -13.63 12.09
CA ILE A 133 6.31 -13.88 13.47
C ILE A 133 6.95 -15.16 13.98
N ASP A 134 7.67 -15.03 15.09
CA ASP A 134 8.30 -16.09 15.87
C ASP A 134 7.76 -16.17 17.31
N THR A 135 6.75 -15.36 17.64
CA THR A 135 6.10 -15.29 18.95
C THR A 135 4.60 -15.58 18.86
N ASP A 136 3.92 -15.70 20.00
CA ASP A 136 2.46 -15.87 20.05
C ASP A 136 1.69 -14.57 19.71
N TYR A 137 2.36 -13.42 19.75
CA TYR A 137 1.75 -12.13 19.46
C TYR A 137 1.58 -11.93 17.94
N ARG A 138 0.37 -11.54 17.53
CA ARG A 138 0.04 -11.29 16.13
C ARG A 138 -0.98 -10.16 15.95
N PRO A 139 -0.67 -9.11 15.16
CA PRO A 139 -1.65 -8.11 14.78
C PRO A 139 -2.75 -8.72 13.91
N ARG A 140 -4.00 -8.26 14.10
CA ARG A 140 -5.16 -8.69 13.30
C ARG A 140 -5.76 -7.51 12.56
N GLN A 141 -5.93 -7.66 11.24
CA GLN A 141 -6.62 -6.67 10.43
C GLN A 141 -8.14 -6.79 10.58
N HIS A 142 -8.80 -5.67 10.79
CA HIS A 142 -10.26 -5.55 10.87
C HIS A 142 -10.74 -4.38 10.02
N GLU A 143 -11.68 -4.66 9.13
CA GLU A 143 -12.17 -3.68 8.17
C GLU A 143 -13.55 -3.13 8.57
N PHE A 144 -13.78 -1.84 8.30
CA PHE A 144 -15.08 -1.19 8.47
C PHE A 144 -15.45 -0.35 7.23
N ALA A 145 -16.71 0.03 7.12
CA ALA A 145 -17.18 0.78 5.96
C ALA A 145 -16.64 2.22 5.98
N ARG A 146 -16.14 2.70 4.82
CA ARG A 146 -15.71 4.10 4.71
C ARG A 146 -16.93 5.03 4.81
N LEU A 147 -16.79 6.11 5.58
CA LEU A 147 -17.75 7.21 5.60
C LEU A 147 -17.91 7.85 4.20
N ASN A 148 -19.16 7.94 3.74
CA ASN A 148 -19.55 8.77 2.61
C ASN A 148 -20.58 9.81 3.06
N LEU A 149 -20.35 11.06 2.69
CA LEU A 149 -21.25 12.17 2.97
C LEU A 149 -21.99 12.57 1.69
N SER A 150 -23.30 12.78 1.78
CA SER A 150 -24.08 13.32 0.67
C SER A 150 -23.60 14.72 0.29
N TYR A 151 -23.76 15.08 -0.98
CA TYR A 151 -23.42 16.40 -1.55
C TYR A 151 -21.95 16.82 -1.43
N THR A 152 -21.03 15.88 -1.23
CA THR A 152 -19.59 16.15 -1.26
C THR A 152 -18.80 14.97 -1.82
N VAL A 153 -17.49 15.16 -1.97
CA VAL A 153 -16.55 14.13 -2.43
C VAL A 153 -15.53 13.81 -1.34
N MET A 154 -15.30 12.53 -1.08
CA MET A 154 -14.37 12.08 -0.03
C MET A 154 -12.98 11.69 -0.58
N SER A 155 -12.81 11.64 -1.91
CA SER A 155 -11.55 11.25 -2.54
C SER A 155 -10.53 12.38 -2.50
N LYS A 156 -9.35 12.12 -1.92
CA LYS A 156 -8.22 13.06 -1.91
C LYS A 156 -7.85 13.57 -3.32
N ARG A 157 -7.97 12.73 -4.35
CA ARG A 157 -7.71 13.12 -5.75
C ARG A 157 -8.68 14.20 -6.22
N LYS A 158 -9.99 14.00 -6.00
CA LYS A 158 -11.01 14.99 -6.38
C LYS A 158 -10.88 16.27 -5.55
N LEU A 159 -10.57 16.15 -4.26
CA LEU A 159 -10.32 17.31 -3.41
C LEU A 159 -9.09 18.12 -3.87
N LEU A 160 -8.02 17.43 -4.29
CA LEU A 160 -6.83 18.08 -4.85
C LEU A 160 -7.14 18.79 -6.17
N GLU A 161 -7.99 18.21 -7.02
CA GLU A 161 -8.48 18.81 -8.26
C GLU A 161 -9.19 20.14 -7.96
N LEU A 162 -10.13 20.15 -6.99
CA LEU A 162 -10.82 21.38 -6.55
C LEU A 162 -9.86 22.49 -6.10
N VAL A 163 -8.78 22.13 -5.39
CA VAL A 163 -7.76 23.07 -4.90
C VAL A 163 -6.88 23.57 -6.04
N THR A 164 -6.39 22.65 -6.88
CA THR A 164 -5.47 22.97 -7.99
C THR A 164 -6.16 23.83 -9.06
N GLU A 165 -7.41 23.51 -9.38
CA GLU A 165 -8.23 24.25 -10.35
C GLU A 165 -8.91 25.48 -9.73
N LYS A 166 -8.64 25.78 -8.46
CA LYS A 166 -9.08 26.99 -7.74
C LYS A 166 -10.59 27.16 -7.65
N TYR A 167 -11.37 26.08 -7.68
CA TYR A 167 -12.80 26.12 -7.35
C TYR A 167 -13.05 26.41 -5.86
N VAL A 168 -12.04 26.12 -5.02
CA VAL A 168 -11.98 26.47 -3.60
C VAL A 168 -10.73 27.29 -3.29
N SER A 169 -10.74 28.06 -2.20
CA SER A 169 -9.61 28.91 -1.80
C SER A 169 -8.37 28.12 -1.34
N GLY A 170 -8.54 26.84 -1.01
CA GLY A 170 -7.49 25.97 -0.49
C GLY A 170 -8.05 24.77 0.27
N TRP A 171 -7.16 23.99 0.90
CA TRP A 171 -7.55 22.83 1.72
C TRP A 171 -8.36 23.20 2.96
N ASP A 172 -8.33 24.45 3.40
CA ASP A 172 -9.06 24.97 4.55
C ASP A 172 -10.30 25.79 4.14
N ASP A 173 -10.69 25.81 2.86
CA ASP A 173 -11.92 26.49 2.43
C ASP A 173 -13.13 25.96 3.22
N PRO A 174 -14.01 26.82 3.77
CA PRO A 174 -15.19 26.39 4.55
C PRO A 174 -16.12 25.41 3.83
N ARG A 175 -16.08 25.31 2.50
CA ARG A 175 -16.87 24.37 1.69
C ARG A 175 -16.24 22.97 1.61
N MET A 176 -14.97 22.83 1.96
CA MET A 176 -14.24 21.55 1.88
C MET A 176 -14.62 20.62 3.03
N PRO A 177 -14.75 19.29 2.78
CA PRO A 177 -15.02 18.29 3.82
C PRO A 177 -13.77 17.93 4.64
N THR A 178 -12.73 18.77 4.63
CA THR A 178 -11.50 18.57 5.39
C THR A 178 -11.70 19.02 6.83
N ILE A 179 -10.94 18.44 7.76
CA ILE A 179 -10.98 18.87 9.17
C ILE A 179 -10.61 20.36 9.31
N SER A 180 -9.64 20.84 8.52
CA SER A 180 -9.28 22.26 8.47
C SER A 180 -10.39 23.16 7.93
N GLY A 181 -11.09 22.73 6.87
CA GLY A 181 -12.22 23.46 6.28
C GLY A 181 -13.42 23.53 7.21
N LEU A 182 -13.79 22.41 7.83
CA LEU A 182 -14.85 22.35 8.84
C LEU A 182 -14.53 23.25 10.05
N ARG A 183 -13.28 23.23 10.53
CA ARG A 183 -12.85 24.12 11.61
C ARG A 183 -12.99 25.59 11.22
N ARG A 184 -12.54 25.99 10.02
CA ARG A 184 -12.68 27.37 9.53
C ARG A 184 -14.14 27.77 9.32
N ARG A 185 -15.01 26.82 8.96
CA ARG A 185 -16.47 27.02 8.86
C ARG A 185 -17.15 27.22 10.21
N GLY A 186 -16.48 26.90 11.32
CA GLY A 186 -17.02 27.05 12.68
C GLY A 186 -17.53 25.75 13.31
N TYR A 187 -17.26 24.58 12.72
CA TYR A 187 -17.53 23.31 13.40
C TYR A 187 -16.58 23.14 14.59
N THR A 188 -17.15 22.73 15.72
CA THR A 188 -16.36 22.42 16.91
C THR A 188 -15.85 20.97 16.86
N PRO A 189 -14.72 20.67 17.51
CA PRO A 189 -14.25 19.30 17.66
C PRO A 189 -15.30 18.37 18.30
N GLU A 190 -16.11 18.88 19.23
CA GLU A 190 -17.18 18.14 19.92
C GLU A 190 -18.26 17.72 18.93
N ALA A 191 -18.66 18.60 18.02
CA ALA A 191 -19.65 18.29 16.99
C ALA A 191 -19.16 17.19 16.03
N ILE A 192 -17.87 17.21 15.67
CA ILE A 192 -17.27 16.20 14.79
C ILE A 192 -17.20 14.83 15.49
N ARG A 193 -16.81 14.79 16.77
CA ARG A 193 -16.80 13.55 17.56
C ARG A 193 -18.21 12.99 17.75
N ASN A 194 -19.17 13.84 18.11
CA ASN A 194 -20.58 13.43 18.23
C ASN A 194 -21.14 12.90 16.92
N PHE A 195 -20.77 13.51 15.78
CA PHE A 195 -21.13 12.99 14.47
C PHE A 195 -20.55 11.57 14.25
N ALA A 196 -19.27 11.36 14.55
CA ALA A 196 -18.62 10.05 14.44
C ALA A 196 -19.30 8.98 15.31
N ASP A 197 -19.68 9.32 16.56
CA ASP A 197 -20.38 8.40 17.46
C ASP A 197 -21.77 8.01 16.93
N ARG A 198 -22.45 8.93 16.23
CA ARG A 198 -23.82 8.72 15.73
C ARG A 198 -23.90 7.98 14.40
N VAL A 199 -22.88 8.09 13.55
CA VAL A 199 -22.87 7.36 12.27
C VAL A 199 -22.55 5.88 12.44
N GLY A 200 -21.98 5.48 13.58
CA GLY A 200 -21.58 4.10 13.85
C GLY A 200 -20.24 3.74 13.22
N VAL A 201 -20.00 2.42 13.12
CA VAL A 201 -18.79 1.81 12.55
C VAL A 201 -19.19 0.91 11.39
#